data_AF-A0A327HP90-F1
#
_entry.id   AF-A0A327HP90-F1
#
_cell.length_a   1.000
_cell.length_b   1.000
_cell.length_c   1.000
_cell.angle_alpha   90.00
_cell.angle_beta   90.00
_cell.angle_gamma   90.00
#
_symmetry.space_group_name_H-M   'P 1'
#
loop_
_entity.id
_entity.type
_entity.pdbx_description
1 polymer ?
#
loop_
_entity_poly.entity_id
_entity_poly.type
_entity_poly.pdbx_seq_one_letter_code
_entity_poly.pdbx_strand_id
1 'polypeptide(L)'
;MYPRRLSTYECGSEPVGSAMIQFHFQYYWYAIIFLVFDIAFMFLALAGTLTMNSDLNTSSHEDASLALFNAGVFLMLMCLGVWHVFRKRGKIYI
;
A
#
# COMPACT_ATOMS: atom_id res chain seq x y z
N MET A 1 1.41 45.20 -6.34
CA MET A 1 1.35 43.77 -5.97
C MET A 1 0.46 43.05 -6.97
N TYR A 2 0.86 41.89 -7.51
CA TYR A 2 0.08 41.15 -8.51
C TYR A 2 -0.97 40.26 -7.83
N PRO A 3 -2.27 40.64 -7.81
CA PRO A 3 -3.31 39.89 -7.10
C PRO A 3 -3.49 38.45 -7.63
N ARG A 4 -3.14 38.23 -8.91
CA ARG A 4 -3.32 36.94 -9.60
C ARG A 4 -2.28 35.87 -9.24
N ARG A 5 -1.30 36.15 -8.37
CA ARG A 5 -0.34 35.14 -7.89
C ARG A 5 -0.94 34.16 -6.88
N LEU A 6 -2.02 34.55 -6.21
CA LEU A 6 -2.68 33.76 -5.18
C LEU A 6 -4.00 33.13 -5.65
N SER A 7 -4.37 33.32 -6.93
CA SER A 7 -5.58 32.76 -7.53
C SER A 7 -5.26 31.48 -8.32
N THR A 8 -6.21 30.54 -8.35
CA THR A 8 -6.15 29.34 -9.19
C THR A 8 -5.99 29.68 -10.67
N TYR A 9 -5.18 28.90 -11.39
CA TYR A 9 -5.00 29.06 -12.83
C TYR A 9 -6.12 28.38 -13.61
N GLU A 10 -6.90 29.16 -14.36
CA GLU A 10 -8.02 28.70 -15.21
C GLU A 10 -7.81 29.17 -16.67
N CYS A 11 -6.60 29.00 -17.20
CA CYS A 11 -6.24 29.37 -18.58
C CYS A 11 -6.53 30.84 -18.96
N GLY A 12 -6.58 31.74 -17.98
CA GLY A 12 -6.84 33.18 -18.17
C GLY A 12 -8.25 33.63 -17.82
N SER A 13 -9.16 32.71 -17.48
CA SER A 13 -10.51 33.00 -16.99
C SER A 13 -10.54 33.21 -15.46
N GLU A 14 -11.56 33.89 -14.97
CA GLU A 14 -11.89 33.96 -13.53
C GLU A 14 -12.37 32.57 -13.06
N PRO A 15 -11.95 32.10 -11.87
CA PRO A 15 -12.41 30.81 -11.35
C PRO A 15 -13.90 30.84 -11.07
N VAL A 16 -14.63 29.87 -11.62
CA VAL A 16 -16.09 29.73 -11.45
C VAL A 16 -16.39 28.44 -10.71
N GLY A 17 -17.08 28.55 -9.59
CA GLY A 17 -17.50 27.39 -8.79
C GLY A 17 -16.43 26.86 -7.84
N SER A 18 -16.69 25.68 -7.27
CA SER A 18 -15.76 25.00 -6.36
C SER A 18 -14.87 24.03 -7.13
N ALA A 19 -13.59 23.94 -6.74
CA ALA A 19 -12.65 22.94 -7.28
C ALA A 19 -12.91 21.51 -6.75
N MET A 20 -13.93 21.31 -5.90
CA MET A 20 -14.30 19.98 -5.39
C MET A 20 -15.13 19.23 -6.43
N ILE A 21 -14.46 18.33 -7.16
CA ILE A 21 -15.07 17.49 -8.20
C ILE A 21 -15.30 16.08 -7.62
N GLN A 22 -16.41 15.45 -8.02
CA GLN A 22 -16.66 14.05 -7.71
C GLN A 22 -15.79 13.16 -8.60
N PHE A 23 -14.65 12.73 -8.06
CA PHE A 23 -13.79 11.77 -8.74
C PHE A 23 -14.44 10.39 -8.80
N HIS A 24 -14.11 9.66 -9.86
CA HIS A 24 -14.59 8.30 -10.05
C HIS A 24 -14.09 7.39 -8.92
N PHE A 25 -14.97 6.60 -8.31
CA PHE A 25 -14.64 5.76 -7.16
C PHE A 25 -13.55 4.71 -7.44
N GLN A 26 -13.22 4.47 -8.71
CA GLN A 26 -12.20 3.52 -9.14
C GLN A 26 -10.81 3.81 -8.54
N TYR A 27 -10.46 5.08 -8.30
CA TYR A 27 -9.16 5.44 -7.71
C TYR A 27 -9.02 4.99 -6.24
N TYR A 28 -10.13 4.89 -5.50
CA TYR A 28 -10.11 4.42 -4.11
C TYR A 28 -9.67 2.96 -3.98
N TRP A 29 -9.96 2.13 -4.98
CA TRP A 29 -9.57 0.72 -4.95
C TRP A 29 -8.05 0.55 -4.91
N TYR A 30 -7.33 1.35 -5.70
CA TYR A 30 -5.87 1.33 -5.67
C TYR A 30 -5.31 1.75 -4.31
N ALA A 31 -5.88 2.81 -3.71
CA ALA A 31 -5.46 3.28 -2.40
C ALA A 31 -5.68 2.22 -1.30
N ILE A 32 -6.82 1.52 -1.33
CA ILE A 32 -7.14 0.46 -0.35
C ILE A 32 -6.19 -0.73 -0.51
N ILE A 33 -5.95 -1.18 -1.74
CA ILE A 33 -5.04 -2.30 -2.01
C ILE A 33 -3.61 -1.94 -1.57
N PHE A 34 -3.17 -0.72 -1.90
CA PHE A 34 -1.86 -0.22 -1.50
C PHE A 34 -1.73 -0.18 0.04
N LEU A 35 -2.72 0.37 0.75
CA LEU A 35 -2.72 0.44 2.21
C LEU A 35 -2.64 -0.95 2.88
N VAL A 36 -3.43 -1.92 2.39
CA VAL A 36 -3.40 -3.28 2.94
C VAL A 36 -2.04 -3.94 2.71
N PHE A 37 -1.46 -3.75 1.53
CA PHE A 37 -0.13 -4.26 1.20
C PHE A 37 0.97 -3.59 2.04
N ASP A 38 0.87 -2.28 2.27
CA ASP A 38 1.82 -1.51 3.08
C ASP A 38 1.81 -1.98 4.56
N ILE A 39 0.62 -2.18 5.14
CA ILE A 39 0.48 -2.75 6.49
C ILE A 39 1.08 -4.16 6.55
N ALA A 40 0.82 -4.99 5.54
CA ALA A 40 1.38 -6.33 5.50
C ALA A 40 2.91 -6.32 5.39
N PHE A 41 3.47 -5.42 4.58
CA PHE A 41 4.91 -5.23 4.49
C PHE A 41 5.51 -4.75 5.82
N MET A 42 4.82 -3.87 6.55
CA MET A 42 5.22 -3.44 7.89
C MET A 42 5.34 -4.63 8.85
N PHE A 43 4.39 -5.58 8.82
CA PHE A 43 4.48 -6.81 9.61
C PHE A 43 5.66 -7.70 9.18
N LEU A 44 5.94 -7.81 7.89
CA LEU A 44 7.09 -8.57 7.39
C LEU A 44 8.41 -7.96 7.85
N ALA A 45 8.53 -6.62 7.76
CA ALA A 45 9.71 -5.89 8.22
C ALA A 45 9.89 -6.01 9.73
N LEU A 46 8.82 -5.89 10.52
CA LEU A 46 8.84 -6.08 11.97
C LEU A 46 9.24 -7.51 12.33
N ALA A 47 8.68 -8.53 11.66
CA ALA A 47 9.07 -9.91 11.88
C ALA A 47 10.58 -10.11 11.58
N GLY A 48 11.08 -9.51 10.50
CA GLY A 48 12.50 -9.52 10.16
C GLY A 48 13.36 -8.92 11.27
N THR A 49 13.06 -7.70 11.73
CA THR A 49 13.85 -7.07 12.79
C THR A 49 13.75 -7.82 14.12
N LEU A 50 12.60 -8.40 14.45
CA LEU A 50 12.44 -9.23 15.66
C LEU A 50 13.33 -10.49 15.60
N THR A 51 13.39 -11.17 14.46
CA THR A 51 14.27 -12.36 14.28
C THR A 51 15.75 -12.01 14.28
N MET A 52 16.13 -10.78 13.92
CA MET A 52 17.52 -10.32 13.97
C MET A 52 17.95 -9.94 15.39
N ASN A 53 17.02 -9.45 16.21
CA ASN A 53 17.27 -9.01 17.58
C ASN A 53 16.97 -10.09 18.63
N SER A 54 16.54 -11.30 18.24
CA SER A 54 16.42 -12.41 19.18
C SER A 54 17.80 -12.79 19.71
N ASP A 55 18.09 -12.41 20.96
CA ASP A 55 19.35 -12.63 21.68
C ASP A 55 19.80 -14.10 21.64
N LEU A 56 20.86 -14.36 20.87
CA LEU A 56 22.12 -15.07 21.19
C LEU A 56 22.19 -16.32 22.12
N ASN A 57 21.09 -16.85 22.67
CA ASN A 57 21.13 -17.93 23.68
C ASN A 57 20.35 -19.22 23.34
N THR A 58 19.59 -19.25 22.24
CA THR A 58 18.96 -20.48 21.74
C THR A 58 19.01 -20.51 20.21
N SER A 59 20.21 -20.58 19.64
CA SER A 59 20.41 -20.85 18.22
C SER A 59 20.17 -22.33 17.94
N SER A 60 18.93 -22.78 18.10
CA SER A 60 18.51 -24.05 17.49
C SER A 60 18.25 -23.78 15.99
N HIS A 61 18.77 -24.63 15.11
CA HIS A 61 18.46 -24.56 13.67
C HIS A 61 16.94 -24.64 13.40
N GLU A 62 16.18 -25.20 14.34
CA GLU A 62 14.73 -25.36 14.25
C GLU A 62 13.99 -24.02 14.34
N ASP A 63 14.43 -23.10 15.21
CA ASP A 63 13.79 -21.78 15.38
C ASP A 63 13.89 -20.90 14.12
N ALA A 64 15.04 -20.93 13.45
CA ALA A 64 15.23 -20.20 12.19
C ALA A 64 14.34 -20.74 11.06
N SER A 65 14.18 -22.06 11.01
CA SER A 65 13.33 -22.73 10.02
C SER A 65 11.85 -22.40 10.21
N LEU A 66 11.39 -22.29 11.45
CA LEU A 66 10.02 -21.92 11.81
C LEU A 66 9.73 -20.45 11.51
N ALA A 67 10.67 -19.55 11.77
CA ALA A 67 10.54 -18.13 11.42
C ALA A 67 10.42 -17.95 9.90
N LEU A 68 11.27 -18.62 9.12
CA LEU A 68 11.20 -18.66 7.66
C LEU A 68 9.88 -19.24 7.15
N PHE A 69 9.41 -20.33 7.75
CA PHE A 69 8.14 -20.95 7.38
C PHE A 69 6.95 -20.00 7.60
N ASN A 70 6.87 -19.36 8.78
CA ASN A 70 5.79 -18.40 9.08
C ASN A 70 5.83 -17.17 8.15
N ALA A 71 7.02 -16.60 7.90
CA ALA A 71 7.19 -15.51 6.95
C ALA A 71 6.80 -15.93 5.52
N GLY A 72 7.14 -17.17 5.12
CA GLY A 72 6.77 -17.74 3.82
C GLY A 72 5.26 -17.94 3.67
N VAL A 73 4.58 -18.46 4.69
CA VAL A 73 3.11 -18.60 4.72
C VAL A 73 2.44 -17.24 4.62
N PHE A 74 2.94 -16.24 5.37
CA PHE A 74 2.43 -14.87 5.32
C PHE A 74 2.59 -14.24 3.93
N LEU A 75 3.77 -14.40 3.31
CA LEU A 75 4.04 -13.91 1.96
C LEU A 75 3.14 -14.61 0.93
N MET A 76 2.92 -15.92 1.07
CA MET A 76 2.04 -16.68 0.19
C MET A 76 0.59 -16.19 0.27
N LEU A 77 0.09 -15.91 1.47
CA LEU A 77 -1.24 -15.30 1.68
C LEU A 77 -1.35 -13.93 1.01
N MET A 78 -0.32 -13.09 1.12
CA MET A 78 -0.29 -11.78 0.45
C MET A 78 -0.34 -11.91 -1.07
N CYS A 79 0.47 -12.80 -1.65
CA CYS A 79 0.46 -13.07 -3.08
C CYS A 79 -0.92 -13.57 -3.56
N LEU A 80 -1.58 -14.46 -2.80
CA LEU A 80 -2.93 -14.92 -3.11
C LEU A 80 -3.97 -13.80 -3.07
N GLY A 81 -3.88 -12.90 -2.09
CA GLY A 81 -4.76 -11.73 -1.97
C GLY A 81 -4.64 -10.81 -3.18
N VAL A 82 -3.41 -10.49 -3.57
CA VAL A 82 -3.11 -9.70 -4.77
C VAL A 82 -3.64 -10.40 -6.02
N TRP A 83 -3.28 -11.68 -6.21
CA TRP A 83 -3.74 -12.46 -7.35
C TRP A 83 -5.26 -12.48 -7.49
N HIS A 84 -5.99 -12.69 -6.39
CA HIS A 84 -7.45 -12.70 -6.38
C HIS A 84 -8.04 -11.34 -6.78
N VAL A 85 -7.48 -10.24 -6.29
CA VAL A 85 -7.92 -8.88 -6.63
C VAL A 85 -7.73 -8.60 -8.12
N PHE A 86 -6.55 -8.93 -8.67
CA PHE A 86 -6.27 -8.72 -10.09
C PHE A 86 -7.12 -9.62 -11.00
N ARG A 87 -7.35 -10.89 -10.61
CA ARG A 87 -8.17 -11.82 -11.39
C ARG A 87 -9.63 -11.38 -11.50
N LYS A 88 -10.18 -10.71 -10.49
CA LYS A 88 -11.57 -10.20 -10.51
C LYS A 88 -11.73 -8.85 -11.23
N ARG A 89 -10.66 -8.11 -11.50
CA ARG A 89 -10.71 -6.73 -12.02
C ARG A 89 -10.32 -6.62 -13.50
N GLY A 90 -10.68 -7.60 -14.33
CA GLY A 90 -10.29 -7.70 -15.74
C GLY A 90 -10.77 -6.60 -16.71
N LYS A 91 -11.38 -5.51 -16.24
CA LYS A 91 -11.71 -4.33 -17.06
C LYS A 91 -11.60 -3.07 -16.21
N ILE A 92 -10.41 -2.49 -16.18
CA ILE A 92 -10.18 -1.16 -15.63
C ILE A 92 -10.16 -0.23 -16.84
N TYR A 93 -11.26 0.50 -17.03
CA TYR A 93 -11.34 1.54 -18.04
C TYR A 93 -10.58 2.75 -17.49
N ILE A 94 -9.42 3.02 -18.08
CA ILE A 94 -8.78 4.34 -18.07
C ILE A 94 -9.40 5.13 -19.21
#